data_AF-A0A7X6VHV4-F1
#
_entry.id   AF-A0A7X6VHV4-F1
#
_cell.length_a   1.000
_cell.length_b   1.000
_cell.length_c   1.000
_cell.angle_alpha   90.00
_cell.angle_beta   90.00
_cell.angle_gamma   90.00
#
_symmetry.space_group_name_H-M   'P 1'
#
loop_
_entity.id
_entity.type
_entity.pdbx_description
1 polymer ?
#
loop_
_entity_poly.entity_id
_entity_poly.type
_entity_poly.pdbx_seq_one_letter_code
_entity_poly.pdbx_strand_id
1 'polypeptide(L)' 'MATKKAPFTFHLDEDILLKIKFIAKNDTRSTSNLLEHLCKLCINEYEDKHGEIIISDEE' A
#
# COMPACT_ATOMS: atom_id res chain seq x y z
N MET A 1 4.16 14.82 13.07
CA MET A 1 2.69 15.02 12.97
C MET A 1 2.04 13.66 13.09
N ALA A 2 1.03 13.50 13.95
CA ALA A 2 0.37 12.21 14.15
C ALA A 2 -0.41 11.83 12.89
N THR A 3 0.25 11.11 11.99
CA THR A 3 -0.40 10.43 10.87
C THR A 3 -1.33 9.39 11.48
N LYS A 4 -2.65 9.64 11.44
CA LYS A 4 -3.72 8.67 11.73
C LYS A 4 -3.65 7.53 10.70
N LYS A 5 -2.60 6.73 10.77
CA LYS A 5 -2.42 5.51 9.98
C LYS A 5 -2.69 4.37 10.95
N ALA A 6 -3.78 3.65 10.73
CA ALA A 6 -4.03 2.42 11.46
C ALA A 6 -2.83 1.48 11.22
N PRO A 7 -2.23 0.88 12.26
CA PRO A 7 -1.18 -0.11 12.07
C PRO A 7 -1.80 -1.32 11.36
N PHE A 8 -1.30 -1.60 10.15
CA PHE A 8 -1.73 -2.75 9.37
C PHE A 8 -0.56 -3.73 9.26
N THR A 9 -0.79 -4.97 9.69
CA THR A 9 0.22 -6.03 9.62
C THR A 9 0.02 -6.82 8.35
N PHE A 10 1.01 -6.79 7.47
CA PHE A 10 1.03 -7.63 6.28
C PHE A 10 1.57 -9.02 6.62
N HIS A 11 0.78 -10.05 6.34
CA HIS A 11 1.23 -11.44 6.31
C HIS A 11 1.68 -11.75 4.89
N LEU A 12 2.98 -11.60 4.62
CA LEU A 12 3.59 -11.84 3.33
C LEU A 12 4.63 -12.94 3.49
N ASP A 13 4.82 -13.74 2.45
CA ASP A 13 5.96 -14.64 2.35
C ASP A 13 7.28 -13.88 2.43
N GLU A 14 8.30 -14.54 3.00
CA GLU A 14 9.61 -13.94 3.23
C GLU A 14 10.27 -13.48 1.92
N ASP A 15 10.09 -14.23 0.82
CA ASP A 15 10.56 -13.86 -0.52
C ASP A 15 9.95 -12.55 -1.02
N ILE A 16 8.64 -12.36 -0.83
CA ILE A 16 7.93 -11.14 -1.23
C ILE A 16 8.46 -9.96 -0.40
N LEU A 17 8.64 -10.16 0.90
CA LEU A 17 9.14 -9.13 1.80
C LEU A 17 10.58 -8.70 1.45
N LEU A 18 11.42 -9.64 1.04
CA LEU A 18 12.78 -9.36 0.56
C LEU A 18 12.76 -8.54 -0.75
N LYS A 19 11.90 -8.89 -1.70
CA LYS A 19 11.74 -8.14 -2.96
C LYS A 19 11.25 -6.72 -2.70
N ILE A 20 10.26 -6.54 -1.81
CA ILE A 20 9.76 -5.21 -1.42
C ILE A 20 10.87 -4.38 -0.78
N LYS A 21 11.66 -4.97 0.13
CA LYS A 21 12.83 -4.31 0.73
C LYS A 21 13.86 -3.88 -0.31
N PHE A 22 14.13 -4.75 -1.28
CA PHE A 22 15.06 -4.46 -2.37
C PHE A 22 14.59 -3.27 -3.22
N ILE A 23 13.32 -3.27 -3.64
CA ILE A 23 12.71 -2.19 -4.42
C ILE A 23 12.72 -0.88 -3.60
N ALA A 24 12.32 -0.93 -2.33
CA ALA A 24 12.30 0.24 -1.46
C ALA A 24 13.68 0.89 -1.32
N LYS A 25 14.73 0.06 -1.16
CA LYS A 25 16.13 0.51 -1.10
C LYS A 25 16.58 1.20 -2.40
N ASN A 26 16.12 0.70 -3.55
CA ASN A 26 16.44 1.27 -4.85
C ASN A 26 15.68 2.57 -5.13
N ASP A 27 14.43 2.68 -4.66
CA ASP A 27 13.55 3.85 -4.84
C ASP A 27 13.82 4.98 -3.81
N THR A 28 14.81 4.81 -2.92
CA THR A 28 15.14 5.74 -1.81
C THR A 28 13.98 6.00 -0.85
N ARG A 29 13.03 5.06 -0.76
CA ARG A 29 11.85 5.15 0.09
C ARG A 29 11.90 4.08 1.17
N SER A 30 11.36 4.38 2.35
CA SER A 30 11.12 3.35 3.36
C SER A 30 10.13 2.31 2.81
N THR A 31 10.26 1.05 3.21
CA THR A 31 9.32 -0.02 2.84
C THR A 31 7.87 0.37 3.09
N SER A 32 7.58 1.00 4.22
CA SER A 32 6.24 1.49 4.55
C SER A 32 5.71 2.55 3.58
N ASN A 33 6.57 3.45 3.09
CA ASN A 33 6.18 4.47 2.11
C ASN A 33 5.95 3.87 0.73
N LEU A 34 6.77 2.87 0.34
CA LEU A 34 6.57 2.14 -0.90
C LEU A 34 5.23 1.39 -0.87
N LEU A 35 4.97 0.64 0.20
CA LEU A 35 3.70 -0.09 0.39
C LEU A 35 2.50 0.85 0.35
N GLU A 36 2.55 1.99 1.03
CA GLU A 36 1.47 2.97 0.98
C GLU A 36 1.24 3.49 -0.45
N HIS A 37 2.32 3.76 -1.19
CA HIS A 37 2.21 4.21 -2.57
C HIS A 37 1.63 3.13 -3.49
N LEU A 38 2.06 1.88 -3.34
CA LEU A 38 1.54 0.74 -4.10
C LEU A 38 0.06 0.50 -3.81
N CYS A 39 -0.38 0.58 -2.55
CA CYS A 39 -1.80 0.48 -2.21
C CYS A 39 -2.62 1.57 -2.90
N LYS A 40 -2.16 2.83 -2.86
CA LYS A 40 -2.82 3.94 -3.55
C LYS A 40 -2.88 3.73 -5.06
N LEU A 41 -1.79 3.25 -5.66
CA LEU A 41 -1.73 2.96 -7.09
C LEU A 41 -2.74 1.88 -7.47
N CYS A 42 -2.79 0.78 -6.71
CA CYS A 42 -3.71 -0.32 -6.91
C CYS A 42 -5.18 0.14 -6.81
N ILE A 43 -5.51 0.98 -5.82
CA ILE A 43 -6.84 1.58 -5.68
C ILE A 43 -7.18 2.43 -6.91
N ASN A 44 -6.29 3.33 -7.33
CA ASN A 44 -6.54 4.18 -8.51
C ASN A 44 -6.71 3.35 -9.79
N GLU A 45 -5.88 2.34 -10.01
CA GLU A 45 -6.02 1.44 -11.18
C GLU A 45 -7.32 0.63 -11.14
N TYR A 46 -7.78 0.27 -9.95
CA TYR A 46 -9.07 -0.40 -9.78
C TYR A 46 -10.23 0.55 -10.08
N GLU A 47 -10.18 1.77 -9.54
CA GLU A 47 -11.20 2.80 -9.75
C GLU A 47 -11.31 3.23 -11.22
N ASP A 48 -10.18 3.34 -11.92
CA ASP A 48 -10.14 3.64 -13.35
C ASP A 48 -10.84 2.56 -14.19
N LYS A 49 -10.70 1.28 -13.79
CA LYS A 49 -11.28 0.15 -14.53
C LYS A 49 -12.71 -0.20 -14.14
N HIS A 50 -13.07 -0.03 -12.87
CA HIS A 50 -14.33 -0.52 -12.30
C HIS A 50 -15.29 0.60 -11.86
N GLY A 51 -14.85 1.85 -11.85
CA GLY A 51 -15.56 2.99 -11.27
C GLY A 51 -15.14 3.26 -9.82
N GLU A 52 -15.48 4.44 -9.32
CA GLU A 52 -15.08 4.95 -7.99
C GLU A 52 -15.52 3.99 -6.87
N ILE A 53 -14.61 3.69 -5.94
CA ILE A 53 -14.93 2.85 -4.78
C ILE A 53 -15.61 3.74 -3.76
N ILE A 54 -16.94 3.71 -3.76
CA ILE A 54 -17.75 4.40 -2.76
C ILE A 54 -17.78 3.52 -1.51
N ILE A 55 -16.84 3.72 -0.58
CA ILE A 55 -16.92 3.13 0.75
C ILE A 55 -17.96 3.95 1.53
N SER A 56 -19.22 3.53 1.46
CA SER A 56 -20.23 4.01 2.39
C SER A 56 -19.88 3.43 3.76
N ASP A 57 -19.69 4.31 4.75
CA ASP A 57 -19.40 3.98 6.16
C ASP A 57 -20.65 3.33 6.80
N GLU A 58 -20.98 2.12 6.34
CA GLU A 58 -21.95 1.21 6.96
C GLU A 58 -21.33 -0.19 6.98
N GLU A 59 -20.33 -0.38 7.86
CA GLU A 59 -20.16 -1.51 8.81
C GLU A 59 -18.77 -1.49 9.48
#